data_AF-A0A1B6C932-F1
#
_entry.id   AF-A0A1B6C932-F1
#
_cell.length_a   1.000
_cell.length_b   1.000
_cell.length_c   1.000
_cell.angle_alpha   90.00
_cell.angle_beta   90.00
_cell.angle_gamma   90.00
#
_symmetry.space_group_name_H-M   'P 1'
#
loop_
_entity.id
_entity.type
_entity.pdbx_description
1 polymer ?
#
loop_
_entity_poly.entity_id
_entity_poly.type
_entity_poly.pdbx_seq_one_letter_code
_entity_poly.pdbx_strand_id
1 'polypeptide(L)'
;SYAVQAKYEDYDESTYKPGMLASEDLLPQRVIDQYQMTPEMWEERIKIWYADHRGMSRDEAEMEYLKIAQDLDMYGVNYFPITNKKDTDLWLGVTALGLNMYEKENKLTPKTSFPWSEIRHVSFDDKKFTIKPVDKTAPNCVFFSLKVRMNKLILDLCIGNHDLFMRRRKPDSMEVQQMKTQAKEEKTRRQMERNKLAREKQLRETAEREKAAMEQRLLQYQEEIRLANEALRRSEETADLLAE
;
A
#
# COMPACT_ATOMS: atom_id res chain seq x y z
N SER A 1 -5.26 5.51 -3.56
CA SER A 1 -5.14 6.22 -2.27
C SER A 1 -4.07 5.63 -1.37
N TYR A 2 -3.99 4.31 -1.14
CA TYR A 2 -2.92 3.71 -0.31
C TYR A 2 -1.50 4.09 -0.74
N ALA A 3 -1.21 4.11 -2.04
CA ALA A 3 0.09 4.56 -2.55
C ALA A 3 0.42 6.02 -2.18
N VAL A 4 -0.60 6.88 -2.13
CA VAL A 4 -0.46 8.30 -1.76
C VAL A 4 -0.22 8.43 -0.25
N GLN A 5 -0.96 7.67 0.58
CA GLN A 5 -0.74 7.58 2.03
C GLN A 5 0.67 7.07 2.36
N ALA A 6 1.15 6.05 1.66
CA ALA A 6 2.50 5.53 1.86
C ALA A 6 3.59 6.55 1.51
N LYS A 7 3.35 7.40 0.51
CA LYS A 7 4.33 8.37 0.01
C LYS A 7 4.33 9.70 0.76
N TYR A 8 3.14 10.21 1.09
CA TYR A 8 2.96 11.56 1.64
C TYR A 8 2.47 11.59 3.09
N GLU A 9 2.35 10.42 3.74
CA GLU A 9 1.82 10.26 5.09
C GLU A 9 0.35 10.67 5.19
N ASP A 10 -0.10 11.26 6.30
CA ASP A 10 -1.50 11.63 6.49
C ASP A 10 -1.89 12.86 5.66
N TYR A 11 -3.08 12.80 5.06
CA TYR A 11 -3.67 13.97 4.42
C TYR A 11 -3.89 15.12 5.42
N ASP A 12 -3.39 16.31 5.06
CA ASP A 12 -3.59 17.55 5.81
C ASP A 12 -4.04 18.66 4.85
N GLU A 13 -5.25 19.17 5.07
CA GLU A 13 -5.87 20.22 4.26
C GLU A 13 -5.05 21.52 4.25
N SER A 14 -4.29 21.80 5.31
CA SER A 14 -3.47 23.01 5.40
C SER A 14 -2.21 22.97 4.52
N THR A 15 -1.71 21.77 4.20
CA THR A 15 -0.50 21.57 3.41
C THR A 15 -0.79 21.13 1.98
N TYR A 16 -1.97 20.55 1.75
CA TYR A 16 -2.40 20.09 0.44
C TYR A 16 -2.57 21.24 -0.55
N LYS A 17 -2.00 21.09 -1.75
CA LYS A 17 -2.17 22.05 -2.85
C LYS A 17 -2.79 21.34 -4.05
N PRO A 18 -3.80 21.93 -4.72
CA PRO A 18 -4.33 21.38 -5.96
C PRO A 18 -3.21 21.12 -6.98
N GLY A 19 -3.23 19.94 -7.60
CA GLY A 19 -2.21 19.51 -8.55
C GLY A 19 -1.02 18.79 -7.91
N MET A 20 -0.96 18.66 -6.58
CA MET A 20 0.11 17.94 -5.88
C MET A 20 0.17 16.46 -6.27
N LEU A 21 -0.95 15.89 -6.71
CA LEU A 21 -1.06 14.49 -7.16
C LEU A 21 -1.04 14.36 -8.69
N ALA A 22 -1.11 15.47 -9.43
CA ALA A 22 -1.22 15.46 -10.89
C ALA A 22 0.06 15.03 -11.62
N SER A 23 1.23 15.15 -10.99
CA SER A 23 2.52 14.71 -11.56
C SER A 23 2.82 13.23 -11.35
N GLU A 24 1.95 12.52 -10.65
CA GLU A 24 2.18 11.13 -10.24
C GLU A 24 1.43 10.17 -11.17
N ASP A 25 2.09 9.09 -11.58
CA ASP A 25 1.49 7.98 -12.35
C ASP A 25 0.60 7.12 -11.42
N LEU A 26 -0.47 7.69 -10.89
CA LEU A 26 -1.32 7.05 -9.87
C LEU A 26 -2.26 5.99 -10.42
N LEU A 27 -2.59 6.07 -11.71
CA LEU A 27 -3.54 5.19 -12.37
C LEU A 27 -2.98 4.69 -13.69
N PRO A 28 -3.22 3.42 -14.08
CA PRO A 28 -2.86 2.94 -15.40
C PRO A 28 -3.55 3.73 -16.51
N GLN A 29 -2.84 4.00 -17.61
CA GLN A 29 -3.40 4.73 -18.77
C GLN A 29 -4.74 4.16 -19.25
N ARG A 30 -4.87 2.83 -19.29
CA ARG A 30 -6.12 2.14 -19.68
C ARG A 30 -7.34 2.57 -18.84
N VAL A 31 -7.15 2.84 -17.54
CA VAL A 31 -8.23 3.30 -16.67
C VAL A 31 -8.58 4.75 -16.98
N ILE A 32 -7.57 5.60 -17.21
CA ILE A 32 -7.77 7.01 -17.58
C ILE A 32 -8.54 7.11 -18.90
N ASP A 33 -8.13 6.35 -19.92
CA ASP A 33 -8.76 6.37 -21.25
C ASP A 33 -10.21 5.87 -21.24
N GLN A 34 -10.58 5.04 -20.26
CA GLN A 34 -11.92 4.45 -20.16
C GLN A 34 -12.98 5.45 -19.68
N TYR A 35 -12.58 6.50 -18.95
CA TYR A 35 -13.49 7.47 -18.37
C TYR A 35 -13.17 8.88 -18.87
N GLN A 36 -14.20 9.65 -19.22
CA GLN A 36 -14.06 11.06 -19.59
C GLN A 36 -13.90 11.93 -18.33
N MET A 37 -12.74 11.81 -17.69
CA MET A 37 -12.38 12.56 -16.48
C MET A 37 -11.10 13.35 -16.69
N THR A 38 -11.08 14.60 -16.19
CA THR A 38 -9.84 15.40 -16.19
C THR A 38 -8.90 14.91 -15.08
N PRO A 39 -7.59 15.25 -15.14
CA PRO A 39 -6.65 14.95 -14.07
C PRO A 39 -7.11 15.43 -12.70
N GLU A 40 -7.72 16.62 -12.63
CA GLU A 40 -8.24 17.21 -11.40
C GLU A 40 -9.41 16.40 -10.83
N MET A 41 -10.29 15.87 -11.68
CA MET A 41 -11.40 15.01 -11.23
C MET A 41 -10.90 13.68 -10.66
N TRP A 42 -9.82 13.13 -11.23
CA TRP A 42 -9.18 11.93 -10.69
C TRP A 42 -8.50 12.22 -9.36
N GLU A 43 -7.79 13.34 -9.27
CA GLU A 43 -7.16 13.81 -8.03
C GLU A 43 -8.18 13.94 -6.90
N GLU A 44 -9.31 14.63 -7.12
CA GLU A 44 -10.36 14.76 -6.10
C GLU A 44 -10.93 13.41 -5.67
N ARG A 45 -11.10 12.45 -6.59
CA ARG A 45 -11.51 11.08 -6.21
C ARG A 45 -10.47 10.38 -5.35
N ILE A 46 -9.19 10.47 -5.71
CA ILE A 46 -8.10 9.84 -4.96
C ILE A 46 -7.97 10.49 -3.58
N LYS A 47 -8.12 11.81 -3.50
CA LYS A 47 -8.05 12.62 -2.30
C LYS A 47 -9.11 12.24 -1.28
N ILE A 48 -10.36 12.00 -1.69
CA ILE A 48 -11.42 11.52 -0.80
C ILE A 48 -10.98 10.25 -0.07
N TRP A 49 -10.53 9.24 -0.82
CA TRP A 49 -10.04 7.99 -0.23
C TRP A 49 -8.69 8.13 0.49
N TYR A 50 -7.90 9.15 0.18
CA TYR A 50 -6.64 9.44 0.87
C TYR A 50 -6.92 9.98 2.28
N ALA A 51 -7.89 10.90 2.42
CA ALA A 51 -8.29 11.43 3.72
C ALA A 51 -8.81 10.34 4.67
N ASP A 52 -9.47 9.30 4.15
CA ASP A 52 -9.95 8.16 4.95
C ASP A 52 -8.83 7.30 5.56
N HIS A 53 -7.60 7.38 5.04
CA HIS A 53 -6.46 6.60 5.54
C HIS A 53 -5.70 7.28 6.68
N ARG A 54 -6.21 8.41 7.20
CA ARG A 54 -5.54 9.17 8.26
C ARG A 54 -5.22 8.31 9.48
N GLY A 55 -3.99 8.41 9.95
CA GLY A 55 -3.42 7.64 11.06
C GLY A 55 -2.72 6.35 10.61
N MET A 56 -2.99 5.87 9.39
CA MET A 56 -2.35 4.68 8.84
C MET A 56 -0.86 4.93 8.64
N SER A 57 -0.01 4.05 9.17
CA SER A 57 1.43 4.13 8.91
C SER A 57 1.75 3.79 7.45
N ARG A 58 2.91 4.24 6.98
CA ARG A 58 3.42 3.89 5.65
C ARG A 58 3.44 2.37 5.42
N ASP A 59 4.01 1.61 6.36
CA ASP A 59 4.12 0.14 6.25
C ASP A 59 2.74 -0.53 6.17
N GLU A 60 1.74 0.02 6.87
CA GLU A 60 0.35 -0.47 6.80
C GLU A 60 -0.29 -0.13 5.47
N ALA A 61 -0.10 1.08 4.94
CA ALA A 61 -0.62 1.47 3.64
C ALA A 61 0.01 0.62 2.50
N GLU A 62 1.32 0.38 2.55
CA GLU A 62 2.00 -0.52 1.60
C GLU A 62 1.46 -1.96 1.70
N MET A 63 1.22 -2.45 2.93
CA MET A 63 0.66 -3.78 3.15
C MET A 63 -0.79 -3.90 2.65
N GLU A 64 -1.66 -2.93 2.92
CA GLU A 64 -3.04 -2.94 2.43
C GLU A 64 -3.10 -2.84 0.90
N TYR A 65 -2.21 -2.05 0.29
CA TYR A 65 -2.07 -2.03 -1.16
C TYR A 65 -1.76 -3.42 -1.72
N LEU A 66 -0.77 -4.12 -1.14
CA LEU A 66 -0.39 -5.47 -1.57
C LEU A 66 -1.48 -6.51 -1.30
N LYS A 67 -2.23 -6.38 -0.20
CA LYS A 67 -3.36 -7.28 0.11
C LYS A 67 -4.49 -7.22 -0.91
N ILE A 68 -4.73 -6.05 -1.50
CA ILE A 68 -5.70 -5.89 -2.58
C ILE A 68 -5.08 -6.36 -3.91
N ALA A 69 -3.84 -5.96 -4.19
CA ALA A 69 -3.17 -6.29 -5.44
C ALA A 69 -2.98 -7.80 -5.63
N GLN A 70 -2.76 -8.55 -4.55
CA GLN A 70 -2.56 -10.00 -4.62
C GLN A 70 -3.78 -10.79 -5.11
N ASP A 71 -4.98 -10.21 -5.01
CA ASP A 71 -6.23 -10.84 -5.44
C ASP A 71 -6.53 -10.59 -6.94
N LEU A 72 -5.71 -9.79 -7.63
CA LEU A 72 -5.85 -9.58 -9.06
C LEU A 72 -5.42 -10.83 -9.85
N ASP A 73 -6.20 -11.22 -10.86
CA ASP A 73 -6.01 -12.46 -11.61
C ASP A 73 -4.61 -12.64 -12.24
N MET A 74 -3.95 -11.53 -12.59
CA MET A 74 -2.62 -11.54 -13.21
C MET A 74 -1.48 -11.37 -12.20
N TYR A 75 -1.79 -11.17 -10.93
CA TYR A 75 -0.78 -10.95 -9.89
C TYR A 75 0.05 -12.21 -9.67
N GLY A 76 1.38 -12.04 -9.67
CA GLY A 76 2.31 -13.13 -9.39
C GLY A 76 2.30 -14.25 -10.45
N VAL A 77 1.76 -14.00 -11.64
CA VAL A 77 1.72 -14.97 -12.75
C VAL A 77 2.82 -14.70 -13.77
N ASN A 78 3.69 -15.68 -14.00
CA ASN A 78 4.69 -15.64 -15.06
C ASN A 78 4.15 -16.33 -16.32
N TYR A 79 3.84 -15.57 -17.36
CA TYR A 79 3.24 -16.08 -18.59
C TYR A 79 4.26 -16.49 -19.65
N PHE A 80 4.10 -17.69 -20.20
CA PHE A 80 4.92 -18.24 -21.29
C PHE A 80 4.05 -18.67 -22.47
N PRO A 81 4.37 -18.28 -23.71
CA PRO A 81 3.67 -18.78 -24.88
C PRO A 81 4.07 -20.23 -25.14
N ILE A 82 3.07 -21.11 -25.27
CA ILE A 82 3.26 -22.55 -25.47
C ILE A 82 2.27 -23.07 -26.52
N THR A 83 2.53 -24.26 -27.05
CA THR A 83 1.58 -25.03 -27.86
C THR A 83 1.28 -26.38 -27.24
N ASN A 84 0.07 -26.88 -27.43
CA ASN A 84 -0.29 -28.25 -27.03
C ASN A 84 0.08 -29.26 -28.14
N LYS A 85 -0.23 -30.55 -27.94
CA LYS A 85 -0.01 -31.61 -28.96
C LYS A 85 -0.83 -31.43 -30.26
N LYS A 86 -1.85 -30.56 -30.24
CA LYS A 86 -2.70 -30.24 -31.39
C LYS A 86 -2.30 -28.91 -32.04
N ASP A 87 -1.09 -28.40 -31.72
CA ASP A 87 -0.57 -27.12 -32.18
C ASP A 87 -1.48 -25.91 -31.90
N THR A 88 -2.28 -25.99 -30.83
CA THR A 88 -3.07 -24.84 -30.36
C THR A 88 -2.19 -23.92 -29.53
N ASP A 89 -2.16 -22.64 -29.87
CA ASP A 89 -1.48 -21.59 -29.12
C ASP A 89 -2.18 -21.34 -27.77
N LEU A 90 -1.41 -21.37 -26.69
CA LEU A 90 -1.87 -21.18 -25.32
C LEU A 90 -0.85 -20.35 -24.53
N TRP A 91 -1.24 -19.93 -23.33
CA TRP A 91 -0.31 -19.43 -22.32
C TRP A 91 -0.18 -20.41 -21.17
N LEU A 92 1.04 -20.64 -20.71
CA LEU A 92 1.34 -21.23 -19.42
C LEU A 92 1.57 -20.12 -18.41
N GLY A 93 0.85 -20.11 -17.29
CA GLY A 93 1.15 -19.27 -16.13
C GLY A 93 1.82 -20.10 -15.04
N VAL A 94 3.00 -19.68 -14.61
CA VAL A 94 3.68 -20.24 -13.42
C VAL A 94 3.43 -19.30 -12.24
N THR A 95 2.84 -19.83 -11.17
CA THR A 95 2.44 -19.06 -9.98
C THR A 95 2.99 -19.68 -8.68
N ALA A 96 2.84 -18.96 -7.57
CA ALA A 96 3.14 -19.49 -6.25
C ALA A 96 2.23 -20.65 -5.80
N LEU A 97 1.08 -20.85 -6.46
CA LEU A 97 0.08 -21.88 -6.11
C LEU A 97 0.12 -23.11 -7.01
N GLY A 98 0.57 -22.95 -8.26
CA GLY A 98 0.63 -24.03 -9.23
C GLY A 98 0.92 -23.54 -10.66
N LEU A 99 0.59 -24.41 -11.61
CA LEU A 99 0.65 -24.13 -13.04
C LEU A 99 -0.76 -23.95 -13.61
N ASN A 100 -0.93 -22.96 -14.47
CA ASN A 100 -2.20 -22.66 -15.11
C ASN A 100 -2.03 -22.62 -16.63
N MET A 101 -3.01 -23.12 -17.38
CA MET A 101 -3.09 -22.99 -18.83
C MET A 101 -4.24 -22.06 -19.20
N TYR A 102 -3.96 -21.13 -20.10
CA TYR A 102 -4.89 -20.10 -20.54
C TYR A 102 -5.03 -20.12 -22.07
N GLU A 103 -6.19 -19.72 -22.56
CA GLU A 103 -6.40 -19.46 -23.99
C GLU A 103 -5.55 -18.26 -24.45
N LYS A 104 -5.25 -18.21 -25.74
CA LYS A 104 -4.37 -17.18 -26.30
C LYS A 104 -4.91 -15.77 -26.09
N GLU A 105 -6.23 -15.62 -26.15
CA GLU A 105 -6.99 -14.37 -26.08
C GLU A 105 -7.36 -13.95 -24.64
N ASN A 106 -7.24 -14.85 -23.65
CA ASN A 106 -7.65 -14.57 -22.28
C ASN A 106 -6.60 -15.03 -21.26
N LYS A 107 -5.85 -14.08 -20.69
CA LYS A 107 -4.86 -14.33 -19.62
C LYS A 107 -5.41 -14.25 -18.20
N LEU A 108 -6.67 -13.85 -18.03
CA LEU A 108 -7.28 -13.65 -16.71
C LEU A 108 -7.76 -14.98 -16.14
N THR A 109 -8.56 -15.71 -16.92
CA THR A 109 -9.21 -16.94 -16.44
C THR A 109 -8.49 -18.19 -16.97
N PRO A 110 -7.90 -19.03 -16.09
CA PRO A 110 -7.29 -20.27 -16.52
C PRO A 110 -8.36 -21.31 -16.93
N LYS A 111 -8.06 -22.10 -17.97
CA LYS A 111 -8.90 -23.24 -18.40
C LYS A 111 -8.55 -24.53 -17.68
N THR A 112 -7.29 -24.68 -17.32
CA THR A 112 -6.79 -25.87 -16.65
C THR A 112 -5.74 -25.44 -15.64
N SER A 113 -5.85 -25.97 -14.43
CA SER A 113 -4.98 -25.64 -13.32
C SER A 113 -4.41 -26.91 -12.71
N PHE A 114 -3.12 -26.87 -12.37
CA PHE A 114 -2.39 -27.94 -11.72
C PHE A 114 -1.78 -27.37 -10.43
N PRO A 115 -2.44 -27.55 -9.28
CA PRO A 115 -1.89 -27.17 -7.99
C PRO A 115 -0.55 -27.85 -7.75
N TRP A 116 0.37 -27.19 -7.04
CA TRP A 116 1.67 -27.80 -6.74
C TRP A 116 1.56 -29.13 -6.00
N SER A 117 0.52 -29.33 -5.18
CA SER A 117 0.24 -30.60 -4.49
C SER A 117 -0.12 -31.77 -5.41
N GLU A 118 -0.53 -31.49 -6.65
CA GLU A 118 -0.92 -32.51 -7.63
C GLU A 118 0.19 -32.83 -8.64
N ILE A 119 1.31 -32.10 -8.58
CA ILE A 119 2.44 -32.26 -9.49
C ILE A 119 3.53 -33.10 -8.81
N ARG A 120 3.84 -34.28 -9.38
CA ARG A 120 4.92 -35.15 -8.87
C ARG A 120 6.27 -34.73 -9.40
N HIS A 121 6.33 -34.41 -10.69
CA HIS A 121 7.58 -34.15 -11.38
C HIS A 121 7.34 -33.32 -12.63
N VAL A 122 8.25 -32.39 -12.89
CA VAL A 122 8.31 -31.60 -14.13
C VAL A 122 9.67 -31.84 -14.78
N SER A 123 9.67 -31.95 -16.11
CA SER A 123 10.87 -32.22 -16.90
C SER A 123 10.66 -31.72 -18.32
N PHE A 124 11.74 -31.46 -19.04
CA PHE A 124 11.68 -31.16 -20.47
C PHE A 124 12.77 -31.90 -21.23
N ASP A 125 12.51 -32.12 -22.51
CA ASP A 125 13.45 -32.65 -23.50
C ASP A 125 13.33 -31.79 -24.76
N ASP A 126 14.40 -31.06 -25.08
CA ASP A 126 14.42 -30.02 -26.11
C ASP A 126 13.24 -29.03 -25.97
N LYS A 127 12.31 -29.00 -26.93
CA LYS A 127 11.12 -28.14 -26.90
C LYS A 127 9.94 -28.72 -26.12
N LYS A 128 9.95 -30.02 -25.83
CA LYS A 128 8.84 -30.73 -25.19
C LYS A 128 8.95 -30.64 -23.67
N PHE A 129 7.95 -30.07 -23.02
CA PHE A 129 7.83 -30.03 -21.57
C PHE A 129 6.75 -31.02 -21.10
N THR A 130 7.03 -31.75 -20.03
CA THR A 130 6.15 -32.78 -19.46
C THR A 130 5.91 -32.52 -17.98
N ILE A 131 4.63 -32.43 -17.61
CA ILE A 131 4.14 -32.37 -16.23
C ILE A 131 3.56 -33.74 -15.88
N LYS A 132 4.12 -34.40 -14.87
CA LYS A 132 3.64 -35.70 -14.38
C LYS A 132 2.83 -35.49 -13.10
N PRO A 133 1.54 -35.87 -13.08
CA PRO A 133 0.73 -35.77 -11.88
C PRO A 133 1.19 -36.75 -10.78
N VAL A 134 0.78 -36.48 -9.55
CA VAL A 134 0.94 -37.39 -8.39
C VAL A 134 0.18 -38.67 -8.63
N ASP A 135 -1.08 -38.57 -9.05
CA ASP A 135 -1.87 -39.70 -9.50
C ASP A 135 -1.20 -40.36 -10.72
N LYS A 136 -0.81 -41.63 -10.56
CA LYS A 136 -0.15 -42.42 -11.61
C LYS A 136 -1.10 -42.83 -12.73
N THR A 137 -2.41 -42.81 -12.48
CA THR A 137 -3.44 -43.17 -13.47
C THR A 137 -3.80 -41.99 -14.37
N ALA A 138 -3.64 -40.75 -13.87
CA ALA A 138 -3.86 -39.55 -14.64
C ALA A 138 -2.82 -39.38 -15.77
N PRO A 139 -3.24 -38.93 -16.97
CA PRO A 139 -2.35 -38.74 -18.10
C PRO A 139 -1.36 -37.59 -17.85
N ASN A 140 -0.13 -37.75 -18.35
CA ASN A 140 0.85 -36.66 -18.32
C ASN A 140 0.39 -35.49 -19.19
N CYS A 141 0.46 -34.28 -18.66
CA CYS A 141 0.27 -33.07 -19.43
C CYS A 141 1.56 -32.73 -20.18
N VAL A 142 1.47 -32.48 -21.48
CA VAL A 142 2.62 -32.20 -22.34
C VAL A 142 2.31 -30.98 -23.18
N PHE A 143 3.24 -30.04 -23.21
CA PHE A 143 3.21 -28.86 -24.06
C PHE A 143 4.58 -28.63 -24.70
N PHE A 144 4.64 -27.75 -25.68
CA PHE A 144 5.86 -27.40 -26.40
C PHE A 144 6.10 -25.90 -26.27
N SER A 145 7.36 -25.50 -26.12
CA SER A 145 7.76 -24.10 -26.20
C SER A 145 8.51 -23.83 -27.50
N LEU A 146 8.54 -22.56 -27.91
CA LEU A 146 9.21 -22.15 -29.14
C LEU A 146 10.73 -22.32 -29.08
N LYS A 147 11.31 -22.22 -27.86
CA LYS A 147 12.77 -22.18 -27.63
C LYS A 147 13.13 -22.97 -26.38
N VAL A 148 14.16 -23.82 -26.47
CA VAL A 148 14.68 -24.63 -25.34
C VAL A 148 15.02 -23.79 -24.10
N ARG A 149 15.60 -22.59 -24.30
CA ARG A 149 15.92 -21.69 -23.18
C ARG A 149 14.70 -21.30 -22.35
N MET A 150 13.52 -21.25 -22.97
CA MET A 150 12.27 -20.97 -22.28
C MET A 150 11.89 -22.13 -21.36
N ASN A 151 12.05 -23.38 -21.81
CA ASN A 151 11.80 -24.56 -20.97
C ASN A 151 12.72 -24.60 -19.75
N LYS A 152 13.99 -24.19 -19.89
CA LYS A 152 14.91 -24.06 -18.75
C LYS A 152 14.39 -23.05 -17.74
N LEU A 153 13.99 -21.86 -18.17
CA LEU A 153 13.42 -20.83 -17.29
C LEU A 153 12.11 -21.29 -16.62
N ILE A 154 11.21 -21.93 -17.37
CA ILE A 154 9.97 -22.50 -16.82
C ILE A 154 10.31 -23.53 -15.74
N LEU A 155 11.28 -24.42 -16.00
CA LEU A 155 11.70 -25.43 -15.03
C LEU A 155 12.26 -24.79 -13.75
N ASP A 156 13.15 -23.79 -13.87
CA ASP A 156 13.75 -23.09 -12.72
C ASP A 156 12.65 -22.42 -11.86
N LEU A 157 11.67 -21.77 -12.51
CA LEU A 157 10.54 -21.17 -11.81
C LEU A 157 9.63 -22.21 -11.16
N CYS A 158 9.38 -23.35 -11.81
CA CYS A 158 8.61 -24.45 -11.23
C CYS A 158 9.31 -24.99 -9.97
N ILE A 159 10.62 -25.22 -10.02
CA ILE A 159 11.40 -25.73 -8.88
C ILE A 159 11.34 -24.74 -7.72
N GLY A 160 11.63 -23.45 -7.98
CA GLY A 160 11.63 -22.42 -6.95
C GLY A 160 10.25 -22.22 -6.30
N ASN A 161 9.18 -22.15 -7.12
CA ASN A 161 7.83 -21.98 -6.59
C ASN A 161 7.35 -23.22 -5.83
N HIS A 162 7.62 -24.43 -6.34
CA HIS A 162 7.25 -25.66 -5.65
C HIS A 162 8.00 -25.82 -4.31
N ASP A 163 9.30 -25.51 -4.26
CA ASP A 163 10.07 -25.55 -3.00
C ASP A 163 9.50 -24.56 -1.97
N LEU A 164 9.24 -23.31 -2.35
CA LEU A 164 8.61 -22.33 -1.47
C LEU A 164 7.19 -22.75 -1.04
N PHE A 165 6.41 -23.34 -1.95
CA PHE A 165 5.08 -23.87 -1.64
C PHE A 165 5.14 -24.99 -0.59
N MET A 166 6.13 -25.88 -0.67
CA MET A 166 6.36 -26.94 0.29
C MET A 166 6.87 -26.41 1.63
N ARG A 167 7.75 -25.40 1.62
CA ARG A 167 8.22 -24.72 2.84
C ARG A 167 7.07 -24.06 3.60
N ARG A 168 6.16 -23.36 2.91
CA ARG A 168 4.99 -22.70 3.52
C ARG A 168 3.99 -23.67 4.19
N ARG A 169 4.06 -24.96 3.89
CA ARG A 169 3.21 -26.02 4.50
C ARG A 169 3.85 -26.70 5.69
N LYS A 170 5.11 -26.40 5.97
CA LYS A 170 5.83 -26.88 7.15
C LYS A 170 5.79 -25.79 8.22
N PRO A 171 5.99 -26.14 9.50
CA PRO A 171 6.25 -25.15 10.53
C PRO A 171 7.44 -24.26 10.13
N ASP A 172 7.36 -22.98 10.49
CA ASP A 172 8.46 -22.04 10.29
C ASP A 172 9.74 -22.57 10.92
N SER A 173 10.89 -22.33 10.25
CA SER A 173 12.19 -22.60 10.85
C SER A 173 12.43 -21.69 12.06
N MET A 174 13.34 -22.10 12.94
CA MET A 174 13.72 -21.27 14.10
C MET A 174 14.18 -19.87 13.67
N GLU A 175 14.92 -19.77 12.57
CA GLU A 175 15.37 -18.49 12.00
C GLU A 175 14.17 -17.60 11.61
N VAL A 176 13.18 -18.14 10.88
CA VAL A 176 11.98 -17.38 10.50
C VAL A 176 11.16 -16.96 11.72
N GLN A 177 11.05 -17.82 12.73
CA GLN A 177 10.37 -17.48 13.98
C GLN A 177 11.08 -16.34 14.74
N GLN A 178 12.42 -16.37 14.80
CA GLN A 178 13.21 -15.30 15.38
C GLN A 178 13.04 -13.99 14.60
N MET A 179 13.12 -14.03 13.27
CA MET A 179 12.88 -12.86 12.42
C MET A 179 11.49 -12.25 12.64
N LYS A 180 10.44 -13.08 12.73
CA LYS A 180 9.06 -12.61 13.01
C LYS A 180 8.95 -11.96 14.40
N THR A 181 9.61 -12.53 15.40
CA THR A 181 9.62 -11.99 16.77
C THR A 181 10.32 -10.64 16.81
N GLN A 182 11.52 -10.55 16.21
CA GLN A 182 12.27 -9.31 16.10
C GLN A 182 11.49 -8.22 15.35
N ALA A 183 10.87 -8.56 14.21
CA ALA A 183 10.05 -7.62 13.45
C ALA A 183 8.84 -7.11 14.24
N LYS A 184 8.20 -7.98 15.05
CA LYS A 184 7.08 -7.60 15.92
C LYS A 184 7.52 -6.68 17.05
N GLU A 185 8.64 -6.98 17.69
CA GLU A 185 9.23 -6.13 18.73
C GLU A 185 9.61 -4.76 18.17
N GLU A 186 10.25 -4.73 17.00
CA GLU A 186 10.61 -3.48 16.34
C GLU A 186 9.37 -2.66 15.93
N LYS A 187 8.32 -3.30 15.37
CA LYS A 187 7.06 -2.61 15.06
C LYS A 187 6.45 -2.01 16.33
N THR A 188 6.44 -2.76 17.43
CA THR A 188 5.88 -2.30 18.71
C THR A 188 6.70 -1.14 19.29
N ARG A 189 8.04 -1.22 19.22
CA ARG A 189 8.95 -0.13 19.62
C ARG A 189 8.69 1.15 18.83
N ARG A 190 8.65 1.05 17.49
CA ARG A 190 8.34 2.19 16.61
C ARG A 190 6.98 2.81 16.92
N GLN A 191 5.96 1.98 17.21
CA GLN A 191 4.63 2.47 17.58
C GLN A 191 4.65 3.23 18.92
N MET A 192 5.38 2.73 19.93
CA MET A 192 5.52 3.42 21.22
C MET A 192 6.21 4.77 21.06
N GLU A 193 7.28 4.83 20.27
CA GLU A 193 8.00 6.08 19.97
C GLU A 193 7.09 7.08 19.24
N ARG A 194 6.33 6.64 18.23
CA ARG A 194 5.35 7.47 17.52
C ARG A 194 4.27 8.01 18.45
N ASN A 195 3.72 7.17 19.33
CA ASN A 195 2.69 7.57 20.29
C ASN A 195 3.23 8.58 21.32
N LYS A 196 4.47 8.38 21.78
CA LYS A 196 5.13 9.32 22.70
C LYS A 196 5.32 10.69 22.04
N LEU A 197 5.86 10.70 20.81
CA LEU A 197 6.07 11.93 20.05
C LEU A 197 4.75 12.66 19.77
N ALA A 198 3.70 11.92 19.40
CA ALA A 198 2.37 12.50 19.17
C ALA A 198 1.82 13.17 20.43
N ARG A 199 1.99 12.53 21.60
CA ARG A 199 1.57 13.08 22.90
C ARG A 199 2.35 14.35 23.26
N GLU A 200 3.67 14.33 23.07
CA GLU A 200 4.52 15.51 23.30
C GLU A 200 4.13 16.67 22.38
N LYS A 201 3.86 16.40 21.10
CA LYS A 201 3.38 17.40 20.14
C LYS A 201 2.03 17.98 20.56
N GLN A 202 1.08 17.14 20.96
CA GLN A 202 -0.23 17.60 21.44
C GLN A 202 -0.11 18.48 22.67
N LEU A 203 0.71 18.08 23.66
CA LEU A 203 0.94 18.88 24.87
C LEU A 203 1.56 20.24 24.54
N ARG A 204 2.49 20.28 23.58
CA ARG A 204 3.09 21.53 23.10
C ARG A 204 2.06 22.44 22.43
N GLU A 205 1.24 21.89 21.53
CA GLU A 205 0.19 22.66 20.86
C GLU A 205 -0.84 23.23 21.85
N THR A 206 -1.22 22.46 22.88
CA THR A 206 -2.12 22.98 23.93
C THR A 206 -1.48 24.09 24.75
N ALA A 207 -0.19 23.94 25.12
CA ALA A 207 0.53 24.97 25.86
C ALA A 207 0.70 26.26 25.04
N GLU A 208 0.97 26.15 23.74
CA GLU A 208 1.06 27.30 22.83
C GLU A 208 -0.30 28.02 22.70
N ARG A 209 -1.42 27.28 22.62
CA ARG A 209 -2.77 27.87 22.62
C ARG A 209 -3.12 28.56 23.93
N GLU A 210 -2.83 27.94 25.07
CA GLU A 210 -3.08 28.53 26.39
C GLU A 210 -2.25 29.79 26.60
N LYS A 211 -0.98 29.76 26.19
CA LYS A 211 -0.09 30.93 26.21
C LYS A 211 -0.68 32.08 25.38
N ALA A 212 -1.09 31.80 24.13
CA ALA A 212 -1.68 32.82 23.26
C ALA A 212 -2.98 33.42 23.87
N ALA A 213 -3.81 32.59 24.51
CA ALA A 213 -5.02 33.05 25.19
C ALA A 213 -4.70 33.93 26.42
N MET A 214 -3.68 33.58 27.20
CA MET A 214 -3.23 34.40 28.33
C MET A 214 -2.64 35.74 27.87
N GLU A 215 -1.84 35.74 26.80
CA GLU A 215 -1.30 36.98 26.21
C GLU A 215 -2.42 37.91 25.75
N GLN A 216 -3.47 37.38 25.11
CA GLN A 216 -4.65 38.18 24.74
C GLN A 216 -5.38 38.76 25.94
N ARG A 217 -5.59 37.98 27.01
CA ARG A 217 -6.22 38.48 28.25
C ARG A 217 -5.37 39.55 28.93
N LEU A 218 -4.05 39.39 28.94
CA LEU A 218 -3.14 40.38 29.52
C LEU A 218 -3.24 41.72 28.79
N LEU A 219 -3.30 41.70 27.45
CA LEU A 219 -3.51 42.91 26.64
C LEU A 219 -4.86 43.58 26.95
N GLN A 220 -5.93 42.79 27.12
CA GLN A 220 -7.24 43.31 27.50
C GLN A 220 -7.20 44.00 28.87
N TYR A 221 -6.60 43.35 29.89
CA TYR A 221 -6.47 43.96 31.21
C TYR A 221 -5.58 45.21 31.20
N GLN A 222 -4.50 45.23 30.43
CA GLN A 222 -3.67 46.43 30.28
C GLN A 222 -4.46 47.60 29.70
N GLU A 223 -5.31 47.34 28.71
CA GLU A 223 -6.16 48.36 28.11
C GLU A 223 -7.26 48.83 29.07
N GLU A 224 -7.91 47.92 29.82
CA GLU A 224 -8.89 48.28 30.85
C GLU A 224 -8.26 49.14 31.95
N ILE A 225 -7.07 48.78 32.43
CA ILE A 225 -6.33 49.57 33.42
C ILE A 225 -5.98 50.95 32.85
N ARG A 226 -5.56 51.02 31.58
CA ARG A 226 -5.26 52.30 30.90
C ARG A 226 -6.50 53.20 30.88
N LEU A 227 -7.64 52.66 30.45
CA LEU A 227 -8.91 53.40 30.40
C LEU A 227 -9.40 53.82 31.79
N ALA A 228 -9.28 52.95 32.80
CA ALA A 228 -9.65 53.26 34.17
C ALA A 228 -8.79 54.38 34.77
N ASN A 229 -7.47 54.34 34.53
CA ASN A 229 -6.54 55.40 34.97
C ASN A 229 -6.83 56.74 34.27
N GLU A 230 -7.14 56.73 32.97
CA GLU A 230 -7.55 57.94 32.25
C GLU A 230 -8.86 58.52 32.80
N ALA A 231 -9.85 57.67 33.11
CA ALA A 231 -11.11 58.09 33.71
C ALA A 231 -10.91 58.67 35.13
N LEU A 232 -10.08 58.02 35.94
CA LEU A 232 -9.73 58.50 37.28
C LEU A 232 -9.07 59.89 37.20
N ARG A 233 -8.07 60.06 36.33
CA ARG A 233 -7.38 61.34 36.16
C ARG A 233 -8.33 62.46 35.73
N ARG A 234 -9.25 62.17 34.79
CA ARG A 234 -10.30 63.14 34.41
C ARG A 234 -11.22 63.48 35.59
N SER A 235 -11.58 62.49 36.41
CA SER A 235 -12.40 62.73 37.60
C SER A 235 -11.69 63.61 38.63
N GLU A 236 -10.40 63.38 38.86
CA GLU A 236 -9.56 64.21 39.73
C GLU A 236 -9.47 65.65 39.20
N GLU A 237 -9.15 65.82 37.91
CA GLU A 237 -9.13 67.13 37.24
C GLU A 237 -10.48 67.87 37.37
N THR A 238 -11.61 67.18 37.24
CA THR A 238 -12.94 67.79 37.45
C THR A 238 -13.25 68.11 38.91
N ALA A 239 -12.75 67.31 39.86
CA ALA A 239 -12.98 67.55 41.28
C ALA A 239 -12.20 68.78 41.77
N ASP A 240 -10.96 68.95 41.31
CA ASP A 240 -10.13 70.13 41.61
C ASP A 240 -10.77 71.41 41.06
N LEU A 241 -11.31 71.38 39.83
CA LEU A 241 -12.02 72.51 39.22
C LEU A 241 -13.33 72.89 39.94
N LEU A 242 -13.95 71.95 40.67
CA LEU A 242 -15.16 72.20 41.47
C LEU A 242 -14.84 72.67 42.89
N ALA A 243 -13.58 72.54 43.32
CA ALA A 243 -13.09 72.93 44.64
C ALA A 243 -12.48 74.35 44.68
N GLU A 244 -12.16 74.95 43.52
CA GLU A 244 -11.84 76.38 43.33
C GLU A 244 -13.11 77.25 43.19
#